data_AF-A0A6U5J088-F1
#
_entry.id   AF-A0A6U5J088-F1
#
_cell.length_a   1.000
_cell.length_b   1.000
_cell.length_c   1.000
_cell.angle_alpha   90.00
_cell.angle_beta   90.00
_cell.angle_gamma   90.00
#
_symmetry.space_group_name_H-M   'P 1'
#
loop_
_entity.id
_entity.type
_entity.pdbx_description
1 polymer ?
#
loop_
_entity_poly.entity_id
_entity_poly.type
_entity_poly.pdbx_seq_one_letter_code
_entity_poly.pdbx_strand_id
1 'polypeptide(L)'
;DVSNGTNFSWMFHGCYSFNSDIASWDVSNARNFSYMFYGCGAFIGGDLSSWDVSNATLLYFMFYRCLSFSGDISTWDVSNARSLSHMFDNCYSFNGDISSWEVSETRTDVGWMFVGCTSFNRNRVSTWDVSMVTLGLL
;
A
#
# COMPACT_ATOMS: atom_id res chain seq x y z
N ASP A 1 5.18 -12.34 16.52
CA ASP A 1 5.49 -10.97 16.96
C ASP A 1 6.59 -10.42 16.08
N VAL A 2 6.36 -9.24 15.50
CA VAL A 2 7.30 -8.52 14.62
C VAL A 2 7.54 -7.08 15.10
N SER A 3 7.15 -6.77 16.35
CA SER A 3 7.14 -5.43 16.96
C SER A 3 8.46 -4.68 16.91
N ASN A 4 9.62 -5.36 16.89
CA ASN A 4 10.94 -4.72 16.77
C ASN A 4 11.42 -4.55 15.31
N GLY A 5 10.64 -5.04 14.34
CA GLY A 5 10.97 -4.99 12.93
C GLY A 5 10.86 -3.57 12.38
N THR A 6 11.93 -3.08 11.77
CA THR A 6 11.95 -1.75 11.10
C THR A 6 11.92 -1.87 9.58
N ASN A 7 12.20 -3.06 9.04
CA ASN A 7 12.30 -3.32 7.62
C ASN A 7 11.63 -4.66 7.27
N PHE A 8 10.56 -4.59 6.51
CA PHE A 8 9.78 -5.71 5.97
C PHE A 8 9.88 -5.78 4.45
N SER A 9 10.79 -5.00 3.85
CA SER A 9 10.94 -4.99 2.41
C SER A 9 11.25 -6.38 1.88
N TRP A 10 10.61 -6.73 0.76
CA TRP A 10 10.76 -8.02 0.07
C TRP A 10 10.33 -9.28 0.86
N MET A 11 9.75 -9.17 2.06
CA MET A 11 9.52 -10.31 2.95
C MET A 11 8.74 -11.47 2.30
N PHE A 12 7.74 -11.17 1.48
CA PHE A 12 6.94 -12.15 0.73
C PHE A 12 7.02 -11.94 -0.79
N HIS A 13 8.05 -11.25 -1.28
CA HIS A 13 8.18 -10.96 -2.70
C HIS A 13 8.15 -12.25 -3.55
N GLY A 14 7.22 -12.31 -4.49
CA GLY A 14 7.04 -13.42 -5.43
C GLY A 14 6.33 -14.63 -4.83
N CYS A 15 5.91 -14.58 -3.57
CA CYS A 15 5.14 -15.66 -2.94
C CYS A 15 3.70 -15.66 -3.47
N TYR A 16 3.50 -16.12 -4.71
CA TYR A 16 2.22 -16.06 -5.41
C TYR A 16 1.03 -16.62 -4.59
N SER A 17 1.26 -17.70 -3.84
CA SER A 17 0.24 -18.39 -3.02
C SER A 17 0.14 -17.87 -1.57
N PHE A 18 0.88 -16.82 -1.20
CA PHE A 18 0.81 -16.28 0.16
C PHE A 18 -0.58 -15.70 0.45
N ASN A 19 -1.23 -16.20 1.49
CA ASN A 19 -2.53 -15.70 1.97
C ASN A 19 -2.72 -16.06 3.45
N SER A 20 -1.79 -15.62 4.30
CA SER A 20 -1.84 -15.88 5.74
C SER A 20 -2.52 -14.75 6.48
N ASP A 21 -3.12 -15.05 7.64
CA ASP A 21 -3.59 -14.03 8.57
C ASP A 21 -2.41 -13.32 9.24
N ILE A 22 -2.33 -12.01 9.02
CA ILE A 22 -1.31 -11.11 9.55
C ILE A 22 -1.92 -9.89 10.26
N ALA A 23 -3.23 -9.90 10.53
CA ALA A 23 -3.95 -8.78 11.14
C ALA A 23 -3.40 -8.44 12.54
N SER A 24 -2.85 -9.43 13.25
CA SER A 24 -2.31 -9.28 14.60
C SER A 24 -0.85 -8.80 14.67
N TRP A 25 -0.22 -8.51 13.53
CA TRP A 25 1.16 -8.05 13.53
C TRP A 25 1.26 -6.62 14.07
N ASP A 26 2.07 -6.45 15.11
CA ASP A 26 2.52 -5.12 15.53
C ASP A 26 3.64 -4.67 14.58
N VAL A 27 3.30 -3.75 13.68
CA VAL A 27 4.23 -3.15 12.71
C VAL A 27 4.54 -1.69 13.03
N SER A 28 4.21 -1.21 14.23
CA SER A 28 4.30 0.21 14.62
C SER A 28 5.72 0.79 14.50
N ASN A 29 6.77 -0.04 14.59
CA ASN A 29 8.17 0.39 14.42
C ASN A 29 8.68 0.32 12.97
N ALA A 30 7.87 -0.18 12.04
CA ALA A 30 8.25 -0.40 10.65
C ALA A 30 8.44 0.92 9.90
N ARG A 31 9.52 1.03 9.14
CA ARG A 31 9.82 2.18 8.27
C ARG A 31 9.77 1.84 6.79
N ASN A 32 9.97 0.57 6.44
CA ASN A 32 10.10 0.12 5.06
C ASN A 32 9.28 -1.15 4.81
N PHE A 33 8.28 -1.04 3.94
CA PHE A 33 7.44 -2.12 3.43
C PHE A 33 7.60 -2.34 1.93
N SER A 34 8.61 -1.74 1.31
CA SER A 34 8.74 -1.78 -0.15
C SER A 34 8.83 -3.21 -0.68
N TYR A 35 8.08 -3.49 -1.73
CA TYR A 35 7.99 -4.83 -2.33
C TYR A 35 7.51 -5.96 -1.40
N MET A 36 7.03 -5.69 -0.17
CA MET A 36 6.75 -6.74 0.82
C MET A 36 5.86 -7.86 0.28
N PHE A 37 4.79 -7.53 -0.45
CA PHE A 37 3.87 -8.48 -1.07
C PHE A 37 3.92 -8.48 -2.60
N TYR A 38 4.96 -7.90 -3.21
CA TYR A 38 5.08 -7.85 -4.67
C TYR A 38 4.85 -9.23 -5.29
N GLY A 39 3.90 -9.34 -6.23
CA GLY A 39 3.58 -10.59 -6.93
C GLY A 39 2.88 -11.65 -6.08
N CYS A 40 2.39 -11.33 -4.88
CA CYS A 40 1.53 -12.22 -4.08
C CYS A 40 0.12 -12.27 -4.66
N GLY A 41 -0.05 -12.93 -5.80
CA GLY A 41 -1.30 -12.92 -6.56
C GLY A 41 -2.53 -13.40 -5.78
N ALA A 42 -2.37 -14.36 -4.87
CA ALA A 42 -3.44 -14.92 -4.04
C ALA A 42 -3.67 -14.17 -2.71
N PHE A 43 -2.90 -13.14 -2.41
CA PHE A 43 -3.00 -12.43 -1.13
C PHE A 43 -4.27 -11.57 -1.08
N ILE A 44 -5.18 -11.89 -0.16
CA ILE A 44 -6.46 -11.18 -0.01
C ILE A 44 -6.31 -9.95 0.90
N GLY A 45 -5.38 -9.97 1.85
CA GLY A 45 -5.17 -8.88 2.82
C GLY A 45 -5.99 -9.00 4.09
N GLY A 46 -7.26 -9.43 4.01
CA GLY A 46 -8.14 -9.48 5.19
C GLY A 46 -8.37 -8.11 5.81
N ASP A 47 -8.51 -8.03 7.13
CA ASP A 47 -8.56 -6.77 7.86
C ASP A 47 -7.14 -6.38 8.32
N LEU A 48 -6.58 -5.31 7.75
CA LEU A 48 -5.29 -4.74 8.15
C LEU A 48 -5.45 -3.39 8.83
N SER A 49 -6.68 -3.05 9.29
CA SER A 49 -6.97 -1.75 9.91
C SER A 49 -6.27 -1.55 11.26
N SER A 50 -5.80 -2.63 11.89
CA SER A 50 -5.01 -2.64 13.11
C SER A 50 -3.54 -2.27 12.90
N TRP A 51 -3.04 -2.27 11.66
CA TRP A 51 -1.65 -1.95 11.38
C TRP A 51 -1.39 -0.46 11.56
N ASP A 52 -0.54 -0.11 12.53
CA ASP A 52 0.00 1.23 12.65
C ASP A 52 1.17 1.40 11.67
N VAL A 53 0.89 2.05 10.53
CA VAL A 53 1.89 2.38 9.51
C VAL A 53 2.36 3.84 9.58
N SER A 54 2.03 4.57 10.64
CA SER A 54 2.35 6.01 10.77
C SER A 54 3.86 6.30 10.71
N ASN A 55 4.72 5.34 11.07
CA ASN A 55 6.18 5.44 10.97
C ASN A 55 6.76 5.05 9.59
N ALA A 56 5.92 4.54 8.68
CA ALA A 56 6.34 4.05 7.38
C ALA A 56 6.73 5.21 6.45
N THR A 57 7.91 5.09 5.83
CA THR A 57 8.39 6.08 4.85
C THR A 57 8.46 5.52 3.43
N LEU A 58 8.49 4.19 3.27
CA LEU A 58 8.63 3.51 1.99
C LEU A 58 7.56 2.41 1.87
N LEU A 59 6.54 2.62 1.03
CA LEU A 59 5.49 1.63 0.72
C LEU A 59 5.37 1.34 -0.79
N TYR A 60 6.29 1.88 -1.60
CA TYR A 60 6.29 1.69 -3.05
C TYR A 60 6.37 0.20 -3.44
N PHE A 61 5.63 -0.17 -4.49
CA PHE A 61 5.43 -1.55 -4.95
C PHE A 61 4.93 -2.59 -3.92
N MET A 62 4.50 -2.18 -2.71
CA MET A 62 4.17 -3.13 -1.63
C MET A 62 3.16 -4.21 -2.06
N PHE A 63 2.12 -3.84 -2.80
CA PHE A 63 1.10 -4.77 -3.31
C PHE A 63 1.12 -4.94 -4.83
N TYR A 64 2.18 -4.52 -5.51
CA TYR A 64 2.27 -4.63 -6.97
C TYR A 64 1.96 -6.06 -7.45
N ARG A 65 1.01 -6.21 -8.39
CA ARG A 65 0.51 -7.52 -8.88
C ARG A 65 -0.08 -8.45 -7.81
N CYS A 66 -0.59 -7.92 -6.69
CA CYS A 66 -1.47 -8.67 -5.79
C CYS A 66 -2.89 -8.72 -6.35
N LEU A 67 -3.10 -9.64 -7.30
CA LEU A 67 -4.31 -9.71 -8.13
C LEU A 67 -5.60 -9.80 -7.29
N SER A 68 -5.56 -10.53 -6.17
CA SER A 68 -6.67 -10.77 -5.25
C SER A 68 -6.76 -9.81 -4.07
N PHE A 69 -5.88 -8.81 -3.95
CA PHE A 69 -5.85 -7.95 -2.77
C PHE A 69 -7.11 -7.10 -2.67
N SER A 70 -7.79 -7.21 -1.53
CA SER A 70 -9.01 -6.46 -1.19
C SER A 70 -9.05 -6.10 0.30
N GLY A 71 -7.88 -6.03 0.95
CA GLY A 71 -7.79 -5.85 2.39
C GLY A 71 -8.23 -4.46 2.84
N ASP A 72 -8.75 -4.38 4.07
CA ASP A 72 -9.09 -3.10 4.68
C ASP A 72 -7.82 -2.40 5.19
N ILE A 73 -7.54 -1.22 4.63
CA ILE A 73 -6.42 -0.34 4.95
C ILE A 73 -6.89 1.10 5.17
N SER A 74 -8.20 1.27 5.44
CA SER A 74 -8.85 2.59 5.51
C SER A 74 -8.35 3.46 6.67
N THR A 75 -7.80 2.83 7.70
CA THR A 75 -7.26 3.48 8.91
C THR A 75 -5.77 3.84 8.80
N TRP A 76 -5.10 3.44 7.73
CA TRP A 76 -3.65 3.66 7.60
C TRP A 76 -3.32 5.15 7.52
N ASP A 77 -2.45 5.60 8.43
CA ASP A 77 -1.82 6.91 8.35
C ASP A 77 -0.57 6.83 7.47
N VAL A 78 -0.69 7.32 6.23
CA VAL A 78 0.41 7.38 5.26
C VAL A 78 1.05 8.76 5.15
N SER A 79 0.75 9.68 6.08
CA SER A 79 1.24 11.07 6.04
C SER A 79 2.78 11.19 6.03
N ASN A 80 3.50 10.18 6.56
CA ASN A 80 4.97 10.11 6.53
C ASN A 80 5.54 9.38 5.31
N ALA A 81 4.68 8.85 4.42
CA ALA A 81 5.11 8.11 3.25
C ALA A 81 5.79 9.03 2.23
N ARG A 82 7.04 8.70 1.88
CA ARG A 82 7.80 9.44 0.85
C ARG A 82 7.56 8.90 -0.54
N SER A 83 7.12 7.65 -0.66
CA SER A 83 6.78 7.04 -1.94
C SER A 83 5.69 5.96 -1.81
N LEU A 84 4.63 6.14 -2.60
CA LEU A 84 3.52 5.21 -2.81
C LEU A 84 3.48 4.69 -4.27
N SER A 85 4.53 4.95 -5.05
CA SER A 85 4.56 4.63 -6.49
C SER A 85 4.31 3.14 -6.73
N HIS A 86 3.42 2.85 -7.69
CA HIS A 86 3.01 1.49 -8.08
C HIS A 86 2.52 0.59 -6.93
N MET A 87 2.15 1.15 -5.78
CA MET A 87 1.79 0.35 -4.59
C MET A 87 0.67 -0.65 -4.89
N PHE A 88 -0.32 -0.29 -5.71
CA PHE A 88 -1.43 -1.15 -6.10
C PHE A 88 -1.45 -1.50 -7.60
N ASP A 89 -0.39 -1.20 -8.36
CA ASP A 89 -0.40 -1.44 -9.80
C ASP A 89 -0.63 -2.94 -10.10
N ASN A 90 -1.59 -3.21 -11.00
CA ASN A 90 -2.16 -4.51 -11.32
C ASN A 90 -2.83 -5.25 -10.13
N CYS A 91 -3.39 -4.54 -9.14
CA CYS A 91 -4.30 -5.10 -8.14
C CYS A 91 -5.75 -5.08 -8.64
N TYR A 92 -6.14 -6.10 -9.42
CA TYR A 92 -7.45 -6.12 -10.08
C TYR A 92 -8.64 -6.07 -9.10
N SER A 93 -8.49 -6.65 -7.91
CA SER A 93 -9.56 -6.75 -6.91
C SER A 93 -9.62 -5.56 -5.94
N PHE A 94 -8.64 -4.67 -5.97
CA PHE A 94 -8.56 -3.60 -4.97
C PHE A 94 -9.64 -2.54 -5.20
N ASN A 95 -10.43 -2.26 -4.14
CA ASN A 95 -11.43 -1.21 -4.08
C ASN A 95 -11.58 -0.64 -2.66
N GLY A 96 -10.49 -0.64 -1.89
CA GLY A 96 -10.47 -0.15 -0.51
C GLY A 96 -10.77 1.35 -0.43
N ASP A 97 -11.38 1.78 0.67
CA ASP A 97 -11.59 3.22 0.93
C ASP A 97 -10.30 3.83 1.48
N ILE A 98 -9.67 4.68 0.68
CA ILE A 98 -8.43 5.40 1.01
C ILE A 98 -8.62 6.92 0.88
N SER A 99 -9.88 7.37 0.93
CA SER A 99 -10.22 8.80 0.76
C SER A 99 -9.69 9.70 1.88
N SER A 100 -9.39 9.11 3.04
CA SER A 100 -8.78 9.75 4.21
C SER A 100 -7.27 9.89 4.14
N TRP A 101 -6.60 9.23 3.20
CA TRP A 101 -5.13 9.22 3.14
C TRP A 101 -4.56 10.61 2.81
N GLU A 102 -3.63 11.08 3.63
CA GLU A 102 -2.87 12.30 3.40
C GLU A 102 -1.57 11.97 2.65
N VAL A 103 -1.44 12.44 1.40
CA VAL A 103 -0.31 12.10 0.50
C VAL A 103 0.64 13.27 0.23
N SER A 104 0.51 14.38 0.96
CA SER A 104 1.23 15.64 0.69
C SER A 104 2.75 15.53 0.84
N GLU A 105 3.27 14.61 1.67
CA GLU A 105 4.70 14.35 1.82
C GLU A 105 5.27 13.36 0.79
N THR A 106 4.40 12.78 -0.05
CA THR A 106 4.82 11.83 -1.09
C THR A 106 5.61 12.58 -2.17
N ARG A 107 6.88 12.23 -2.33
CA ARG A 107 7.83 12.89 -3.25
C ARG A 107 7.89 12.25 -4.63
N THR A 108 7.05 11.27 -4.89
CA THR A 108 7.05 10.47 -6.12
C THR A 108 5.67 10.44 -6.71
N ASP A 109 5.59 10.40 -8.03
CA ASP A 109 4.31 10.34 -8.74
C ASP A 109 3.44 9.16 -8.27
N VAL A 110 2.19 9.47 -7.93
CA VAL A 110 1.13 8.51 -7.57
C VAL A 110 0.28 8.12 -8.78
N GLY A 111 0.50 8.71 -9.95
CA GLY A 111 -0.21 8.42 -11.19
C GLY A 111 -0.13 6.95 -11.62
N TRP A 112 0.96 6.28 -11.26
CA TRP A 112 1.16 4.84 -11.54
C TRP A 112 0.59 3.91 -10.46
N MET A 113 0.11 4.45 -9.33
CA MET A 113 -0.29 3.66 -8.16
C MET A 113 -1.45 2.70 -8.45
N PHE A 114 -2.36 3.06 -9.35
CA PHE A 114 -3.58 2.30 -9.67
C PHE A 114 -3.65 1.84 -11.13
N VAL A 115 -2.52 1.80 -11.84
CA VAL A 115 -2.49 1.27 -13.21
C VAL A 115 -2.96 -0.18 -13.19
N GLY A 116 -3.93 -0.51 -14.05
CA GLY A 116 -4.52 -1.85 -14.08
C GLY A 116 -5.51 -2.17 -12.95
N CYS A 117 -5.75 -1.30 -11.97
CA CYS A 117 -6.78 -1.56 -10.93
C CYS A 117 -8.19 -1.40 -11.50
N THR A 118 -8.75 -2.46 -12.10
CA THR A 118 -10.03 -2.42 -12.80
C THR A 118 -11.24 -2.25 -11.87
N SER A 119 -11.15 -2.71 -10.61
CA SER A 119 -12.23 -2.58 -9.63
C SER A 119 -12.20 -1.28 -8.83
N PHE A 120 -11.12 -0.51 -8.92
CA PHE A 120 -10.91 0.64 -8.04
C PHE A 120 -11.80 1.82 -8.41
N ASN A 121 -12.62 2.27 -7.47
CA ASN A 121 -13.40 3.50 -7.62
C ASN A 121 -12.49 4.73 -7.50
N ARG A 122 -12.22 5.41 -8.62
CA ARG A 122 -11.34 6.58 -8.68
C ARG A 122 -11.82 7.79 -7.86
N ASN A 123 -13.10 7.86 -7.49
CA ASN A 123 -13.58 8.92 -6.59
C ASN A 123 -12.98 8.81 -5.18
N ARG A 124 -12.35 7.68 -4.83
CA ARG A 124 -11.63 7.51 -3.56
C ARG A 124 -10.37 8.36 -3.46
N VAL A 125 -9.87 8.94 -4.56
CA VAL A 125 -8.67 9.80 -4.56
C VAL A 125 -8.95 11.20 -5.08
N SER A 126 -10.21 11.55 -5.37
CA SER A 126 -10.54 12.88 -5.92
C SER A 126 -10.33 14.02 -4.93
N THR A 127 -10.21 13.71 -3.64
CA THR A 127 -9.97 14.67 -2.55
C THR A 127 -8.51 14.78 -2.15
N TRP A 128 -7.62 13.95 -2.71
CA TRP A 128 -6.20 13.97 -2.36
C TRP A 128 -5.55 15.26 -2.85
N ASP A 129 -4.82 15.93 -1.96
CA ASP A 129 -3.94 17.02 -2.35
C ASP A 129 -2.64 16.44 -2.93
N VAL A 130 -2.55 16.45 -4.25
CA VAL A 130 -1.37 16.00 -5.01
C VAL A 130 -0.51 17.16 -5.51
N SER A 131 -0.72 18.39 -5.01
CA SER A 131 0.01 19.58 -5.47
C SER A 131 1.53 19.50 -5.23
N MET A 132 1.93 18.76 -4.19
CA MET A 132 3.33 18.53 -3.81
C MET A 132 3.92 17.25 -4.41
N VAL A 133 3.08 16.42 -5.05
CA VAL A 133 3.54 15.23 -5.76
C VAL A 133 4.22 15.71 -7.05
N THR A 134 5.50 15.40 -7.22
CA THR A 134 6.22 15.75 -8.46
C THR A 134 5.54 15.08 -9.65
N LEU A 135 4.84 15.89 -10.43
CA LEU A 135 4.12 15.53 -11.65
C LEU A 135 5.07 14.82 -12.64
N GLY A 136 4.94 13.50 -12.76
CA GLY A 136 5.17 12.85 -14.03
C GLY A 136 4.02 13.25 -14.95
N LEU A 137 4.32 14.04 -15.98
CA LEU A 137 3.36 14.56 -16.94
C LEU A 137 2.42 13.46 -17.48
N LEU A 138 1.13 13.82 -17.57
CA LEU A 138 0.09 13.13 -18.36
C LEU A 138 0.57 12.78 -19.78
#